data_AF-A0AAQ4NW26-F1
#
_entry.id   AF-A0AAQ4NW26-F1
#
_cell.length_a   1.000
_cell.length_b   1.000
_cell.length_c   1.000
_cell.angle_alpha   90.00
_cell.angle_beta   90.00
_cell.angle_gamma   90.00
#
_symmetry.space_group_name_H-M   'P 1'
#
loop_
_entity.id
_entity.type
_entity.pdbx_description
1 polymer ?
#
loop_
_entity_poly.entity_id
_entity_poly.type
_entity_poly.pdbx_seq_one_letter_code
_entity_poly.pdbx_strand_id
1 'polypeptide(L)'
;RTTLTSSEWVLRALQVKYGDLYRQENLVLSGTHTHCGPAGYFQYTLFMVTSKGFMKASIKPLVNGIVKSIDIAHRNVKPGRIYRSRGALEHSSLNRSPHSYLNNPKEERDRYQWNTDKQVLVLKFTDLDGDGIGMLSWFAVHAVSMNYTNRMVSSDNMGYASYLMEQEKNRGQLPGQGGFVAGFSSSNLGDVSPNTRGPRCMNTGLPCDYLNSSCPIGGTKMCKAFGPGDDMFDSTRIIGHSVYRKAKELYAMAGEEVVGSLQAAHQWVNMTDVTVQINDTHTVSTCKPALGHSFAAGTTDGGGDLNFTQGDPPEKVEVKYVCVCVCSQMNWPLPWHPQIVDVQIITIGSVAVVAVPGEMTTMSGRRLREAVKQELESEGAFKDTEVVLAGLSNIYTHYITTYEEYQVQRYEGASTIYGPHTLSAYLQKYRGLARAIAQDKVSELPLGPPPPFFEKNLFNLLPAPSVDRAPENSSFGDVLQQVYPIYRQVRQRPSGLMSELCLRFHWLKGSNQQSNATIEWHIPSRPPGVSTGSNTWGTTSSGWAGRPSSRPTRGCPSLQGHRQLLLTVRSQ
;
A
#
# COMPACT_ATOMS: atom_id res chain seq x y z
N ARG A 1 4.16 -1.28 2.58
CA ARG A 1 3.48 -1.86 3.76
C ARG A 1 4.02 -1.13 4.99
N THR A 2 3.25 -0.89 6.05
CA THR A 2 3.82 -0.42 7.33
C THR A 2 4.19 -1.62 8.19
N THR A 3 5.16 -1.44 9.08
CA THR A 3 5.73 -2.51 9.91
C THR A 3 5.83 -2.05 11.35
N LEU A 4 5.70 -2.99 12.28
CA LEU A 4 5.88 -2.71 13.71
C LEU A 4 7.21 -2.00 13.98
N THR A 5 8.28 -2.43 13.30
CA THR A 5 9.60 -1.80 13.41
C THR A 5 9.53 -0.33 13.02
N SER A 6 8.98 -0.01 11.84
CA SER A 6 8.84 1.38 11.42
C SER A 6 7.95 2.20 12.37
N SER A 7 6.88 1.61 12.89
CA SER A 7 5.94 2.27 13.80
C SER A 7 6.59 2.61 15.13
N GLU A 8 7.33 1.68 15.73
CA GLU A 8 8.05 1.88 16.99
C GLU A 8 9.17 2.93 16.84
N TRP A 9 9.94 2.89 15.74
CA TRP A 9 10.96 3.92 15.46
C TRP A 9 10.35 5.32 15.28
N VAL A 10 9.19 5.41 14.59
CA VAL A 10 8.46 6.68 14.41
C VAL A 10 7.95 7.20 15.75
N LEU A 11 7.30 6.35 16.56
CA LEU A 11 6.77 6.72 17.87
C LEU A 11 7.88 7.22 18.81
N ARG A 12 9.02 6.52 18.90
CA ARG A 12 10.17 6.98 19.69
C ARG A 12 10.70 8.33 19.20
N ALA A 13 10.80 8.53 17.89
CA ALA A 13 11.26 9.79 17.32
C ALA A 13 10.27 10.94 17.59
N LEU A 14 8.96 10.68 17.55
CA LEU A 14 7.93 11.65 17.89
C LEU A 14 7.90 11.94 19.39
N GLN A 15 8.09 10.94 20.24
CA GLN A 15 8.13 11.09 21.69
C GLN A 15 9.28 12.01 22.12
N VAL A 16 10.47 11.84 21.52
CA VAL A 16 11.62 12.73 21.75
C VAL A 16 11.31 14.18 21.38
N LYS A 17 10.49 14.40 20.34
CA LYS A 17 10.24 15.74 19.79
C LYS A 17 9.01 16.44 20.38
N TYR A 18 7.97 15.70 20.72
CA TYR A 18 6.64 16.20 21.09
C TYR A 18 6.13 15.65 22.43
N GLY A 19 6.93 14.88 23.16
CA GLY A 19 6.49 14.22 24.40
C GLY A 19 5.33 13.27 24.14
N ASP A 20 4.29 13.36 24.97
CA ASP A 20 3.15 12.44 24.94
C ASP A 20 2.00 12.90 24.01
N LEU A 21 2.25 13.86 23.11
CA LEU A 21 1.23 14.36 22.18
C LEU A 21 0.84 13.31 21.13
N TYR A 22 1.83 12.61 20.56
CA TYR A 22 1.65 11.52 19.60
C TYR A 22 2.00 10.20 20.27
N ARG A 23 0.98 9.38 20.52
CA ARG A 23 1.06 8.10 21.23
C ARG A 23 0.60 6.97 20.32
N GLN A 24 0.85 5.75 20.76
CA GLN A 24 0.36 4.54 20.11
C GLN A 24 -1.17 4.58 19.90
N GLU A 25 -1.91 5.15 20.85
CA GLU A 25 -3.38 5.27 20.80
C GLU A 25 -3.89 6.15 19.66
N ASN A 26 -3.21 7.26 19.34
CA ASN A 26 -3.72 8.31 18.45
C ASN A 26 -2.91 8.45 17.14
N LEU A 27 -1.96 7.57 16.87
CA LEU A 27 -1.20 7.52 15.63
C LEU A 27 -1.50 6.21 14.87
N VAL A 28 -2.04 6.33 13.66
CA VAL A 28 -2.21 5.22 12.71
C VAL A 28 -1.24 5.39 11.56
N LEU A 29 -0.42 4.38 11.30
CA LEU A 29 0.47 4.34 10.14
C LEU A 29 -0.02 3.30 9.14
N SER A 30 -0.68 3.74 8.06
CA SER A 30 -1.18 2.88 6.98
C SER A 30 -0.32 2.97 5.72
N GLY A 31 -0.03 1.83 5.10
CA GLY A 31 0.73 1.78 3.85
C GLY A 31 -0.17 1.49 2.64
N THR A 32 -0.03 2.25 1.56
CA THR A 32 -0.79 2.10 0.29
C THR A 32 -0.68 0.73 -0.40
N HIS A 33 0.17 -0.15 0.11
CA HIS A 33 0.42 -1.49 -0.42
C HIS A 33 1.06 -1.53 -1.83
N THR A 34 1.82 -0.52 -2.23
CA THR A 34 2.67 -0.64 -3.44
C THR A 34 3.68 -1.79 -3.32
N HIS A 35 3.81 -2.58 -4.38
CA HIS A 35 4.81 -3.64 -4.53
C HIS A 35 6.11 -3.17 -5.19
N CYS A 36 6.25 -1.87 -5.43
CA CYS A 36 7.41 -1.26 -6.08
C CYS A 36 8.26 -0.42 -5.12
N GLY A 37 8.28 -0.75 -3.82
CA GLY A 37 9.12 -0.10 -2.82
C GLY A 37 10.40 -0.90 -2.51
N PRO A 38 11.51 -0.25 -2.11
CA PRO A 38 12.68 -0.95 -1.60
C PRO A 38 12.34 -1.70 -0.30
N ALA A 39 12.84 -2.92 -0.14
CA ALA A 39 12.54 -3.79 1.00
C ALA A 39 13.45 -3.52 2.23
N GLY A 40 13.53 -4.47 3.16
CA GLY A 40 14.53 -4.48 4.24
C GLY A 40 14.28 -3.55 5.42
N TYR A 41 13.00 -3.29 5.74
CA TYR A 41 12.57 -2.46 6.87
C TYR A 41 11.70 -3.24 7.89
N PHE A 42 11.85 -4.57 7.92
CA PHE A 42 11.16 -5.47 8.85
C PHE A 42 12.14 -6.10 9.84
N GLN A 43 11.70 -6.32 11.08
CA GLN A 43 12.49 -7.02 12.11
C GLN A 43 12.22 -8.53 12.22
N TYR A 44 11.12 -9.05 11.66
CA TYR A 44 10.78 -10.48 11.74
C TYR A 44 11.48 -11.28 10.64
N THR A 45 11.96 -12.48 10.98
CA THR A 45 12.89 -13.24 10.15
C THR A 45 12.37 -13.53 8.75
N LEU A 46 11.09 -13.89 8.58
CA LEU A 46 10.54 -14.20 7.25
C LEU A 46 10.72 -13.04 6.25
N PHE A 47 10.41 -11.83 6.71
CA PHE A 47 10.53 -10.63 5.88
C PHE A 47 11.98 -10.20 5.69
N MET A 48 12.87 -10.48 6.65
CA MET A 48 14.30 -10.27 6.46
C MET A 48 14.88 -11.24 5.43
N VAL A 49 14.51 -12.52 5.45
CA VAL A 49 14.97 -13.50 4.46
C VAL A 49 14.58 -13.06 3.04
N THR A 50 13.31 -12.72 2.84
CA THR A 50 12.80 -12.26 1.54
C THR A 50 13.39 -10.91 1.10
N SER A 51 13.72 -10.03 2.05
CA SER A 51 14.39 -8.75 1.77
C SER A 51 15.92 -8.84 1.62
N LYS A 52 16.51 -10.03 1.83
CA LYS A 52 17.96 -10.23 2.02
C LYS A 52 18.55 -9.46 3.20
N GLY A 53 17.73 -9.12 4.18
CA GLY A 53 18.11 -8.60 5.49
C GLY A 53 17.47 -7.27 5.88
N PHE A 54 17.90 -6.74 7.02
CA PHE A 54 17.53 -5.44 7.55
C PHE A 54 18.50 -4.36 7.04
N MET A 55 17.97 -3.39 6.29
CA MET A 55 18.72 -2.37 5.59
C MET A 55 18.50 -1.00 6.21
N LYS A 56 19.52 -0.48 6.93
CA LYS A 56 19.49 0.86 7.53
C LYS A 56 19.23 1.97 6.50
N ALA A 57 19.77 1.81 5.29
CA ALA A 57 19.58 2.73 4.17
C ALA A 57 18.12 2.81 3.69
N SER A 58 17.30 1.79 3.97
CA SER A 58 15.89 1.76 3.58
C SER A 58 14.98 2.26 4.72
N ILE A 59 15.21 1.81 5.96
CA ILE A 59 14.37 2.19 7.10
C ILE A 59 14.58 3.63 7.55
N LYS A 60 15.81 4.16 7.52
CA LYS A 60 16.10 5.52 8.02
C LYS A 60 15.38 6.61 7.21
N PRO A 61 15.44 6.62 5.86
CA PRO A 61 14.65 7.57 5.06
C PRO A 61 13.15 7.41 5.24
N LEU A 62 12.66 6.18 5.42
CA LEU A 62 11.24 5.91 5.67
C LEU A 62 10.78 6.56 6.99
N VAL A 63 11.45 6.27 8.10
CA VAL A 63 11.14 6.84 9.43
C VAL A 63 11.28 8.36 9.40
N ASN A 64 12.38 8.89 8.86
CA ASN A 64 12.59 10.33 8.76
C ASN A 64 11.53 11.02 7.91
N GLY A 65 11.11 10.39 6.81
CA GLY A 65 10.05 10.88 5.94
C GLY A 65 8.70 10.96 6.65
N ILE A 66 8.34 9.91 7.39
CA ILE A 66 7.10 9.87 8.19
C ILE A 66 7.13 10.95 9.27
N VAL A 67 8.18 11.01 10.09
CA VAL A 67 8.32 12.02 11.15
C VAL A 67 8.30 13.44 10.57
N LYS A 68 8.95 13.66 9.42
CA LYS A 68 8.93 14.95 8.72
C LYS A 68 7.53 15.31 8.22
N SER A 69 6.78 14.36 7.68
CA SER A 69 5.40 14.61 7.23
C SER A 69 4.48 15.02 8.38
N ILE A 70 4.62 14.37 9.54
CA ILE A 70 3.89 14.70 10.77
C ILE A 70 4.31 16.08 11.28
N ASP A 71 5.60 16.41 11.29
CA ASP A 71 6.10 17.73 11.68
C ASP A 71 5.56 18.86 10.79
N ILE A 72 5.51 18.64 9.48
CA ILE A 72 4.93 19.60 8.53
C ILE A 72 3.44 19.80 8.83
N ALA A 73 2.68 18.71 9.04
CA ALA A 73 1.26 18.78 9.37
C ALA A 73 1.02 19.50 10.71
N HIS A 74 1.80 19.16 11.75
CA HIS A 74 1.71 19.76 13.08
C HIS A 74 1.97 21.27 13.06
N ARG A 75 2.97 21.72 12.30
CA ARG A 75 3.30 23.15 12.20
C ARG A 75 2.32 23.96 11.34
N ASN A 76 1.51 23.29 10.53
CA ASN A 76 0.56 23.91 9.60
C ASN A 76 -0.89 23.64 10.00
N VAL A 77 -1.16 23.37 11.27
CA VAL A 77 -2.53 23.24 11.78
C VAL A 77 -3.30 24.55 11.57
N LYS A 78 -4.52 24.43 11.05
CA LYS A 78 -5.43 25.55 10.82
C LYS A 78 -6.84 25.18 11.27
N PRO A 79 -7.65 26.14 11.72
CA PRO A 79 -9.10 25.96 11.86
C PRO A 79 -9.71 25.58 10.50
N GLY A 80 -10.65 24.64 10.51
CA GLY A 80 -11.21 24.08 9.29
C GLY A 80 -12.40 23.17 9.52
N ARG A 81 -12.91 22.59 8.44
CA ARG A 81 -14.04 21.66 8.45
C ARG A 81 -13.69 20.39 7.68
N ILE A 82 -14.38 19.30 8.04
CA ILE A 82 -14.22 18.00 7.39
C ILE A 82 -15.55 17.63 6.75
N TYR A 83 -15.52 17.17 5.50
CA TYR A 83 -16.69 16.69 4.79
C TYR A 83 -16.47 15.27 4.29
N ARG A 84 -17.53 14.48 4.20
CA ARG A 84 -17.48 13.12 3.65
C ARG A 84 -18.31 13.00 2.37
N SER A 85 -17.91 12.06 1.51
CA SER A 85 -18.67 11.66 0.33
C SER A 85 -18.28 10.25 -0.10
N ARG A 86 -19.24 9.50 -0.65
CA ARG A 86 -19.04 8.14 -1.14
C ARG A 86 -19.66 7.92 -2.51
N GLY A 87 -19.05 7.03 -3.29
CA GLY A 87 -19.61 6.62 -4.58
C GLY A 87 -18.97 5.35 -5.13
N ALA A 88 -19.69 4.68 -6.03
CA ALA A 88 -19.20 3.45 -6.65
C ALA A 88 -18.21 3.73 -7.80
N LEU A 89 -17.14 2.94 -7.87
CA LEU A 89 -16.18 2.89 -8.97
C LEU A 89 -16.13 1.48 -9.56
N GLU A 90 -16.61 1.34 -10.79
CA GLU A 90 -16.59 0.10 -11.54
C GLU A 90 -15.34 -0.01 -12.43
N HIS A 91 -15.13 -1.20 -13.00
CA HIS A 91 -14.07 -1.49 -13.99
C HIS A 91 -12.62 -1.17 -13.57
N SER A 92 -12.37 -0.94 -12.28
CA SER A 92 -11.04 -0.64 -11.72
C SER A 92 -10.55 -1.71 -10.74
N SER A 93 -11.32 -2.77 -10.54
CA SER A 93 -10.99 -3.88 -9.66
C SER A 93 -11.69 -5.19 -10.05
N LEU A 94 -11.03 -6.32 -9.79
CA LEU A 94 -11.49 -7.68 -10.06
C LEU A 94 -11.14 -8.61 -8.88
N ASN A 95 -12.06 -9.49 -8.48
CA ASN A 95 -11.75 -10.48 -7.44
C ASN A 95 -10.80 -11.55 -8.01
N ARG A 96 -9.64 -11.76 -7.36
CA ARG A 96 -8.61 -12.72 -7.80
C ARG A 96 -8.76 -14.12 -7.20
N SER A 97 -9.67 -14.30 -6.25
CA SER A 97 -10.06 -15.57 -5.64
C SER A 97 -11.60 -15.72 -5.59
N PRO A 98 -12.30 -15.60 -6.73
CA PRO A 98 -13.77 -15.56 -6.77
C PRO A 98 -14.40 -16.84 -6.24
N HIS A 99 -13.75 -18.00 -6.42
CA HIS A 99 -14.23 -19.27 -5.89
C HIS A 99 -14.30 -19.26 -4.35
N SER A 100 -13.29 -18.70 -3.68
CA SER A 100 -13.30 -18.53 -2.22
C SER A 100 -14.43 -17.62 -1.77
N TYR A 101 -14.65 -16.50 -2.47
CA TYR A 101 -15.76 -15.60 -2.17
C TYR A 101 -17.11 -16.33 -2.24
N LEU A 102 -17.32 -17.20 -3.24
CA LEU A 102 -18.56 -17.96 -3.41
C LEU A 102 -18.83 -18.96 -2.28
N ASN A 103 -17.82 -19.32 -1.49
CA ASN A 103 -17.98 -20.21 -0.34
C ASN A 103 -18.64 -19.53 0.87
N ASN A 104 -18.67 -18.19 0.91
CA ASN A 104 -19.46 -17.46 1.90
C ASN A 104 -20.96 -17.77 1.75
N PRO A 105 -21.76 -17.72 2.84
CA PRO A 105 -23.18 -18.02 2.83
C PRO A 105 -23.93 -17.26 1.73
N LYS A 106 -24.85 -17.94 1.03
CA LYS A 106 -25.56 -17.35 -0.10
C LYS A 106 -26.40 -16.14 0.33
N GLU A 107 -27.04 -16.25 1.49
CA GLU A 107 -27.88 -15.21 2.08
C GLU A 107 -27.06 -13.94 2.37
N GLU A 108 -25.80 -14.10 2.79
CA GLU A 108 -24.89 -12.97 3.01
C GLU A 108 -24.43 -12.36 1.68
N ARG A 109 -24.09 -13.20 0.69
CA ARG A 109 -23.63 -12.74 -0.63
C ARG A 109 -24.71 -11.98 -1.38
N ASP A 110 -25.97 -12.41 -1.27
CA ASP A 110 -27.12 -11.78 -1.95
C ASP A 110 -27.40 -10.35 -1.43
N ARG A 111 -26.82 -9.94 -0.30
CA ARG A 111 -26.85 -8.55 0.22
C ARG A 111 -25.97 -7.59 -0.60
N TYR A 112 -25.08 -8.11 -1.44
CA TYR A 112 -24.08 -7.32 -2.16
C TYR A 112 -24.12 -7.59 -3.66
N GLN A 113 -24.13 -6.53 -4.45
CA GLN A 113 -24.16 -6.61 -5.91
C GLN A 113 -22.87 -7.18 -6.53
N TRP A 114 -21.71 -6.96 -5.89
CA TRP A 114 -20.41 -7.36 -6.41
C TRP A 114 -19.60 -8.17 -5.40
N ASN A 115 -18.69 -9.01 -5.90
CA ASN A 115 -17.70 -9.76 -5.11
C ASN A 115 -16.43 -8.96 -4.79
N THR A 116 -16.46 -7.63 -4.99
CA THR A 116 -15.41 -6.67 -4.62
C THR A 116 -16.08 -5.42 -4.09
N ASP A 117 -15.44 -4.71 -3.18
CA ASP A 117 -15.98 -3.43 -2.70
C ASP A 117 -15.70 -2.31 -3.70
N LYS A 118 -16.78 -1.86 -4.36
CA LYS A 118 -16.72 -0.79 -5.36
C LYS A 118 -16.80 0.62 -4.76
N GLN A 119 -17.05 0.75 -3.47
CA GLN A 119 -17.24 2.05 -2.82
C GLN A 119 -15.89 2.76 -2.63
N VAL A 120 -15.80 3.97 -3.15
CA VAL A 120 -14.74 4.94 -2.83
C VAL A 120 -15.32 5.89 -1.79
N LEU A 121 -14.64 6.05 -0.65
CA LEU A 121 -14.95 7.09 0.34
C LEU A 121 -13.89 8.19 0.26
N VAL A 122 -14.32 9.46 0.31
CA VAL A 122 -13.46 10.62 0.43
C VAL A 122 -13.79 11.40 1.69
N LEU A 123 -12.76 11.72 2.49
CA LEU A 123 -12.79 12.81 3.46
C LEU A 123 -12.08 14.02 2.87
N LYS A 124 -12.80 15.13 2.80
CA LYS A 124 -12.31 16.44 2.34
C LYS A 124 -12.02 17.31 3.56
N PHE A 125 -10.84 17.91 3.59
CA PHE A 125 -10.41 18.85 4.61
C PHE A 125 -10.35 20.25 3.99
N THR A 126 -11.05 21.21 4.57
CA THR A 126 -11.01 22.62 4.15
C THR A 126 -10.61 23.52 5.31
N ASP A 127 -10.04 24.68 5.01
CA ASP A 127 -9.97 25.76 5.99
C ASP A 127 -11.33 26.47 6.10
N LEU A 128 -11.37 27.56 6.88
CA LEU A 128 -12.58 28.37 7.09
C LEU A 128 -12.99 29.17 5.85
N ASP A 129 -12.06 29.46 4.94
CA ASP A 129 -12.33 30.18 3.70
C ASP A 129 -12.90 29.23 2.61
N GLY A 130 -12.95 27.93 2.92
CA GLY A 130 -13.43 26.88 2.03
C GLY A 130 -12.37 26.37 1.06
N ASP A 131 -11.12 26.84 1.21
CA ASP A 131 -10.00 26.37 0.42
C ASP A 131 -9.62 24.96 0.87
N GLY A 132 -9.29 24.12 -0.12
CA GLY A 132 -8.93 22.74 0.14
C GLY A 132 -7.56 22.64 0.80
N ILE A 133 -7.50 22.08 2.01
CA ILE A 133 -6.24 21.73 2.69
C ILE A 133 -5.73 20.39 2.16
N GLY A 134 -6.63 19.42 2.00
CA GLY A 134 -6.27 18.08 1.55
C GLY A 134 -7.45 17.13 1.49
N MET A 135 -7.15 15.87 1.19
CA MET A 135 -8.13 14.80 1.22
C MET A 135 -7.52 13.45 1.60
N LEU A 136 -8.36 12.58 2.14
CA LEU A 136 -8.09 11.16 2.28
C LEU A 136 -9.14 10.37 1.49
N SER A 137 -8.71 9.38 0.72
CA SER A 137 -9.56 8.51 -0.07
C SER A 137 -9.30 7.04 0.27
N TRP A 138 -10.35 6.26 0.49
CA TRP A 138 -10.24 4.80 0.67
C TRP A 138 -10.89 4.08 -0.50
N PHE A 139 -10.16 3.11 -1.05
CA PHE A 139 -10.67 2.20 -2.08
C PHE A 139 -9.98 0.84 -1.97
N ALA A 140 -10.73 -0.25 -2.16
CA ALA A 140 -10.21 -1.61 -2.10
C ALA A 140 -9.67 -2.02 -3.47
N VAL A 141 -8.35 -1.87 -3.67
CA VAL A 141 -7.63 -2.42 -4.83
C VAL A 141 -6.15 -2.59 -4.50
N HIS A 142 -5.53 -3.71 -4.90
CA HIS A 142 -4.08 -3.89 -4.79
C HIS A 142 -3.31 -2.88 -5.64
N ALA A 143 -2.21 -2.37 -5.10
CA ALA A 143 -1.22 -1.56 -5.80
C ALA A 143 -0.15 -2.46 -6.46
N VAL A 144 -0.61 -3.26 -7.43
CA VAL A 144 0.16 -4.27 -8.21
C VAL A 144 -0.07 -4.14 -9.72
N SER A 145 -0.43 -2.94 -10.20
CA SER A 145 -0.51 -2.70 -11.65
C SER A 145 0.87 -2.79 -12.30
N MET A 146 1.90 -2.35 -11.59
CA MET A 146 3.30 -2.64 -11.89
C MET A 146 3.62 -4.05 -11.39
N ASN A 147 3.84 -4.98 -12.30
CA ASN A 147 4.09 -6.38 -11.93
C ASN A 147 5.53 -6.62 -11.44
N TYR A 148 5.82 -7.84 -11.00
CA TYR A 148 7.11 -8.22 -10.40
C TYR A 148 8.33 -8.15 -11.34
N THR A 149 8.17 -7.92 -12.65
CA THR A 149 9.31 -7.70 -13.57
C THR A 149 9.80 -6.26 -13.54
N ASN A 150 9.03 -5.34 -12.94
CA ASN A 150 9.44 -3.96 -12.73
C ASN A 150 10.68 -3.88 -11.82
N ARG A 151 11.58 -2.95 -12.14
CA ARG A 151 12.78 -2.64 -11.33
C ARG A 151 12.84 -1.19 -10.85
N MET A 152 11.82 -0.39 -11.13
CA MET A 152 11.76 1.03 -10.73
C MET A 152 10.96 1.20 -9.44
N VAL A 153 11.43 2.11 -8.59
CA VAL A 153 10.66 2.53 -7.43
C VAL A 153 9.41 3.27 -7.90
N SER A 154 8.24 2.85 -7.42
CA SER A 154 6.95 3.41 -7.81
C SER A 154 5.93 3.32 -6.67
N SER A 155 5.03 4.30 -6.61
CA SER A 155 3.87 4.30 -5.74
C SER A 155 2.62 3.64 -6.37
N ASP A 156 2.79 3.05 -7.57
CA ASP A 156 1.79 2.28 -8.31
C ASP A 156 0.49 3.07 -8.57
N ASN A 157 -0.65 2.40 -8.73
CA ASN A 157 -1.92 2.98 -9.14
C ASN A 157 -2.49 3.97 -8.10
N MET A 158 -2.46 3.65 -6.81
CA MET A 158 -2.92 4.54 -5.72
C MET A 158 -2.03 5.78 -5.62
N GLY A 159 -0.72 5.61 -5.79
CA GLY A 159 0.21 6.73 -5.84
C GLY A 159 0.06 7.62 -7.06
N TYR A 160 -0.27 7.02 -8.22
CA TYR A 160 -0.62 7.77 -9.42
C TYR A 160 -1.90 8.59 -9.22
N ALA A 161 -2.89 8.04 -8.51
CA ALA A 161 -4.11 8.77 -8.15
C ALA A 161 -3.83 9.97 -7.24
N SER A 162 -3.03 9.78 -6.17
CA SER A 162 -2.53 10.85 -5.29
C SER A 162 -1.85 11.95 -6.10
N TYR A 163 -0.92 11.55 -6.96
CA TYR A 163 -0.14 12.45 -7.79
C TYR A 163 -1.01 13.36 -8.68
N LEU A 164 -2.00 12.79 -9.36
CA LEU A 164 -2.90 13.59 -10.23
C LEU A 164 -3.74 14.59 -9.44
N MET A 165 -4.22 14.20 -8.26
CA MET A 165 -5.00 15.11 -7.40
C MET A 165 -4.14 16.26 -6.87
N GLU A 166 -2.91 15.96 -6.42
CA GLU A 166 -1.97 16.97 -5.95
C GLU A 166 -1.53 17.91 -7.07
N GLN A 167 -1.19 17.40 -8.25
CA GLN A 167 -0.80 18.25 -9.38
C GLN A 167 -1.95 19.16 -9.85
N GLU A 168 -3.20 18.70 -9.78
CA GLU A 168 -4.33 19.54 -10.14
C GLU A 168 -4.58 20.67 -9.13
N LYS A 169 -4.44 20.38 -7.84
CA LYS A 169 -4.71 21.34 -6.75
C LYS A 169 -3.53 22.30 -6.53
N ASN A 170 -2.30 21.82 -6.64
CA ASN A 170 -1.08 22.59 -6.49
C ASN A 170 -0.62 23.16 -7.84
N ARG A 171 -1.49 23.92 -8.52
CA ARG A 171 -1.20 24.46 -9.86
C ARG A 171 0.08 25.31 -9.86
N GLY A 172 0.96 25.04 -10.82
CA GLY A 172 2.24 25.73 -10.96
C GLY A 172 3.35 25.24 -10.03
N GLN A 173 3.08 24.24 -9.18
CA GLN A 173 4.08 23.59 -8.35
C GLN A 173 4.62 22.33 -9.03
N LEU A 174 5.86 21.97 -8.70
CA LEU A 174 6.45 20.72 -9.16
C LEU A 174 5.88 19.53 -8.39
N PRO A 175 5.89 18.31 -8.97
CA PRO A 175 5.55 17.07 -8.28
C PRO A 175 6.20 16.94 -6.90
N GLY A 176 5.38 16.66 -5.87
CA GLY A 176 5.83 16.55 -4.48
C GLY A 176 6.02 17.88 -3.75
N GLN A 177 5.62 19.00 -4.37
CA GLN A 177 5.55 20.33 -3.76
C GLN A 177 4.10 20.83 -3.73
N GLY A 178 3.86 21.90 -2.98
CA GLY A 178 2.55 22.51 -2.79
C GLY A 178 1.95 22.25 -1.41
N GLY A 179 0.87 22.96 -1.11
CA GLY A 179 0.19 22.91 0.19
C GLY A 179 -0.90 21.85 0.28
N PHE A 180 -1.54 21.50 -0.84
CA PHE A 180 -2.59 20.49 -0.88
C PHE A 180 -1.99 19.08 -0.83
N VAL A 181 -2.52 18.23 0.05
CA VAL A 181 -2.08 16.83 0.19
C VAL A 181 -3.23 15.88 -0.13
N ALA A 182 -2.99 14.87 -0.98
CA ALA A 182 -3.98 13.87 -1.36
C ALA A 182 -3.55 12.44 -0.97
N GLY A 183 -4.05 11.95 0.15
CA GLY A 183 -3.77 10.58 0.60
C GLY A 183 -4.76 9.57 0.02
N PHE A 184 -4.27 8.56 -0.71
CA PHE A 184 -5.06 7.42 -1.14
C PHE A 184 -4.64 6.19 -0.33
N SER A 185 -5.54 5.71 0.53
CA SER A 185 -5.31 4.61 1.46
C SER A 185 -5.91 3.31 0.93
N SER A 186 -5.23 2.21 1.27
CA SER A 186 -5.74 0.85 1.07
C SER A 186 -6.90 0.55 2.02
N SER A 187 -7.91 -0.15 1.52
CA SER A 187 -8.99 -0.71 2.35
C SER A 187 -8.84 -2.22 2.53
N ASN A 188 -9.94 -2.98 2.49
CA ASN A 188 -9.95 -4.45 2.47
C ASN A 188 -9.66 -5.01 1.07
N LEU A 189 -8.41 -4.84 0.63
CA LEU A 189 -7.96 -5.19 -0.72
C LEU A 189 -7.54 -6.65 -0.89
N GLY A 190 -7.62 -7.52 0.13
CA GLY A 190 -6.94 -8.82 0.18
C GLY A 190 -7.17 -9.76 -1.02
N ASP A 191 -8.35 -9.74 -1.63
CA ASP A 191 -8.70 -10.54 -2.80
C ASP A 191 -9.00 -9.68 -4.05
N VAL A 192 -8.51 -8.43 -4.10
CA VAL A 192 -8.94 -7.41 -5.07
C VAL A 192 -7.78 -6.94 -5.96
N SER A 193 -7.73 -7.45 -7.18
CA SER A 193 -6.70 -7.13 -8.17
C SER A 193 -7.07 -5.92 -9.05
N PRO A 194 -6.09 -5.05 -9.44
CA PRO A 194 -6.28 -4.03 -10.48
C PRO A 194 -6.19 -4.59 -11.90
N ASN A 195 -5.85 -5.86 -12.08
CA ASN A 195 -5.60 -6.49 -13.38
C ASN A 195 -6.92 -6.99 -14.01
N THR A 196 -7.72 -6.03 -14.48
CA THR A 196 -9.13 -6.23 -14.85
C THR A 196 -9.39 -7.03 -16.13
N ARG A 197 -8.38 -7.33 -16.96
CA ARG A 197 -8.54 -8.27 -18.10
C ARG A 197 -8.61 -9.74 -17.65
N GLY A 198 -8.34 -10.00 -16.36
CA GLY A 198 -8.45 -11.31 -15.75
C GLY A 198 -7.30 -12.26 -16.08
N PRO A 199 -7.27 -13.43 -15.42
CA PRO A 199 -6.16 -14.39 -15.49
C PRO A 199 -6.17 -15.22 -16.79
N ARG A 200 -5.04 -15.24 -17.49
CA ARG A 200 -4.80 -16.03 -18.71
C ARG A 200 -3.43 -16.68 -18.69
N CYS A 201 -3.31 -17.79 -19.40
CA CYS A 201 -2.06 -18.48 -19.63
C CYS A 201 -1.20 -17.70 -20.62
N MET A 202 -0.02 -17.25 -20.19
CA MET A 202 0.89 -16.44 -21.01
C MET A 202 1.30 -17.10 -22.34
N ASN A 203 1.41 -18.43 -22.35
CA ASN A 203 1.86 -19.21 -23.50
C ASN A 203 0.76 -19.50 -24.52
N THR A 204 -0.49 -19.68 -24.08
CA THR A 204 -1.60 -20.09 -24.97
C THR A 204 -2.67 -19.02 -25.15
N GLY A 205 -2.72 -18.00 -24.29
CA GLY A 205 -3.78 -16.99 -24.26
C GLY A 205 -5.13 -17.47 -23.70
N LEU A 206 -5.24 -18.77 -23.38
CA LEU A 206 -6.44 -19.38 -22.81
C LEU A 206 -6.67 -18.90 -21.36
N PRO A 207 -7.92 -18.90 -20.87
CA PRO A 207 -8.20 -18.67 -19.46
C PRO A 207 -7.43 -19.66 -18.57
N CYS A 208 -6.97 -19.20 -17.41
CA CYS A 208 -6.39 -20.11 -16.42
C CYS A 208 -7.45 -21.05 -15.83
N ASP A 209 -6.98 -22.14 -15.20
CA ASP A 209 -7.84 -22.96 -14.36
C ASP A 209 -8.48 -22.12 -13.24
N TYR A 210 -9.79 -22.27 -13.09
CA TYR A 210 -10.60 -21.44 -12.20
C TYR A 210 -10.34 -21.74 -10.72
N LEU A 211 -10.10 -23.01 -10.38
CA LEU A 211 -9.96 -23.47 -8.99
C LEU A 211 -8.55 -23.24 -8.46
N ASN A 212 -7.54 -23.55 -9.27
CA ASN A 212 -6.15 -23.64 -8.84
C ASN A 212 -5.28 -22.49 -9.38
N SER A 213 -5.82 -21.69 -10.30
CA SER A 213 -5.10 -20.59 -10.97
C SER A 213 -3.78 -21.04 -11.59
N SER A 214 -3.84 -22.15 -12.33
CA SER A 214 -2.73 -22.76 -13.02
C SER A 214 -3.03 -22.93 -14.51
N CYS A 215 -1.97 -23.18 -15.28
CA CYS A 215 -2.04 -23.50 -16.71
C CYS A 215 -1.58 -24.94 -16.94
N PRO A 216 -2.20 -25.68 -17.89
CA PRO A 216 -1.80 -27.05 -18.20
C PRO A 216 -0.32 -27.18 -18.55
N ILE A 217 0.23 -26.17 -19.23
CA ILE A 217 1.65 -26.07 -19.56
C ILE A 217 2.23 -24.88 -18.79
N GLY A 218 3.18 -25.17 -17.89
CA GLY A 218 3.93 -24.16 -17.12
C GLY A 218 3.29 -23.73 -15.80
N GLY A 219 2.22 -24.40 -15.34
CA GLY A 219 1.71 -24.30 -13.97
C GLY A 219 1.21 -22.91 -13.58
N THR A 220 1.36 -22.57 -12.30
CA THR A 220 0.92 -21.27 -11.74
C THR A 220 1.71 -20.08 -12.25
N LYS A 221 3.00 -20.26 -12.54
CA LYS A 221 3.86 -19.20 -13.08
C LYS A 221 3.37 -18.64 -14.43
N MET A 222 2.75 -19.48 -15.24
CA MET A 222 2.19 -19.07 -16.53
C MET A 222 0.79 -18.45 -16.43
N CYS A 223 0.09 -18.64 -15.31
CA CYS A 223 -1.21 -18.02 -15.09
C CYS A 223 -1.05 -16.59 -14.56
N LYS A 224 -1.37 -15.58 -15.38
CA LYS A 224 -1.25 -14.17 -14.98
C LYS A 224 -2.49 -13.37 -15.33
N ALA A 225 -2.89 -12.50 -14.41
CA ALA A 225 -3.87 -11.48 -14.67
C ALA A 225 -3.23 -10.28 -15.37
N PHE A 226 -3.93 -9.72 -16.34
CA PHE A 226 -3.44 -8.57 -17.13
C PHE A 226 -4.22 -7.29 -16.81
N GLY A 227 -3.49 -6.18 -16.71
CA GLY A 227 -4.07 -4.85 -16.60
C GLY A 227 -4.79 -4.39 -17.87
N PRO A 228 -5.58 -3.30 -17.78
CA PRO A 228 -6.36 -2.78 -18.91
C PRO A 228 -5.54 -2.07 -19.99
N GLY A 229 -4.27 -1.75 -19.74
CA GLY A 229 -3.40 -1.04 -20.67
C GLY A 229 -2.60 -1.93 -21.61
N ASP A 230 -1.80 -1.31 -22.47
CA ASP A 230 -0.91 -2.02 -23.40
C ASP A 230 0.34 -2.57 -22.70
N ASP A 231 0.78 -1.89 -21.63
CA ASP A 231 1.84 -2.32 -20.74
C ASP A 231 1.49 -2.06 -19.26
N MET A 232 2.43 -2.35 -18.35
CA MET A 232 2.21 -2.13 -16.91
C MET A 232 2.13 -0.65 -16.52
N PHE A 233 2.82 0.25 -17.23
CA PHE A 233 2.78 1.68 -16.95
C PHE A 233 1.45 2.26 -17.37
N ASP A 234 0.97 1.87 -18.55
CA ASP A 234 -0.33 2.26 -19.06
C ASP A 234 -1.46 1.67 -18.21
N SER A 235 -1.33 0.41 -17.78
CA SER A 235 -2.27 -0.20 -16.82
C SER A 235 -2.32 0.56 -15.49
N THR A 236 -1.16 0.91 -14.93
CA THR A 236 -1.03 1.71 -13.71
C THR A 236 -1.68 3.08 -13.88
N ARG A 237 -1.42 3.73 -15.02
CA ARG A 237 -2.00 5.01 -15.40
C ARG A 237 -3.53 4.93 -15.48
N ILE A 238 -4.07 3.95 -16.21
CA ILE A 238 -5.51 3.79 -16.40
C ILE A 238 -6.23 3.56 -15.07
N ILE A 239 -5.74 2.62 -14.25
CA ILE A 239 -6.37 2.31 -12.96
C ILE A 239 -6.27 3.50 -12.00
N GLY A 240 -5.07 4.06 -11.82
CA GLY A 240 -4.86 5.19 -10.91
C GLY A 240 -5.67 6.43 -11.33
N HIS A 241 -5.78 6.67 -12.63
CA HIS A 241 -6.58 7.78 -13.14
C HIS A 241 -8.09 7.59 -12.95
N SER A 242 -8.61 6.36 -13.11
CA SER A 242 -10.02 6.07 -12.80
C SER A 242 -10.34 6.32 -11.31
N VAL A 243 -9.44 5.90 -10.43
CA VAL A 243 -9.54 6.16 -8.98
C VAL A 243 -9.50 7.66 -8.69
N TYR A 244 -8.54 8.39 -9.26
CA TYR A 244 -8.45 9.84 -9.15
C TYR A 244 -9.72 10.56 -9.63
N ARG A 245 -10.26 10.19 -10.80
CA ARG A 245 -11.48 10.83 -11.34
C ARG A 245 -12.66 10.70 -10.40
N LYS A 246 -12.89 9.49 -9.87
CA LYS A 246 -13.98 9.27 -8.92
C LYS A 246 -13.73 10.03 -7.62
N ALA A 247 -12.50 10.00 -7.09
CA ALA A 247 -12.17 10.72 -5.87
C ALA A 247 -12.32 12.26 -6.02
N LYS A 248 -11.96 12.81 -7.18
CA LYS A 248 -12.16 14.22 -7.53
C LYS A 248 -13.65 14.59 -7.60
N GLU A 249 -14.45 13.75 -8.25
CA GLU A 249 -15.91 13.91 -8.31
C GLU A 249 -16.50 13.96 -6.89
N LEU A 250 -16.16 12.99 -6.05
CA LEU A 250 -16.60 12.92 -4.65
C LEU A 250 -16.09 14.10 -3.81
N TYR A 251 -14.86 14.55 -4.02
CA TYR A 251 -14.31 15.73 -3.37
C TYR A 251 -15.10 17.00 -3.72
N ALA A 252 -15.52 17.14 -4.97
CA ALA A 252 -16.33 18.28 -5.41
C ALA A 252 -17.77 18.23 -4.85
N MET A 253 -18.33 17.02 -4.72
CA MET A 253 -19.71 16.80 -4.21
C MET A 253 -19.80 16.67 -2.68
N ALA A 254 -18.69 16.59 -1.96
CA ALA A 254 -18.69 16.44 -0.50
C ALA A 254 -19.33 17.66 0.17
N GLY A 255 -20.58 17.49 0.61
CA GLY A 255 -21.38 18.50 1.32
C GLY A 255 -21.85 18.05 2.70
N GLU A 256 -21.66 16.78 3.06
CA GLU A 256 -22.01 16.27 4.38
C GLU A 256 -20.86 16.53 5.36
N GLU A 257 -21.08 17.43 6.32
CA GLU A 257 -20.08 17.81 7.32
C GLU A 257 -19.92 16.70 8.37
N VAL A 258 -18.65 16.35 8.66
CA VAL A 258 -18.29 15.40 9.70
C VAL A 258 -18.13 16.17 11.01
N VAL A 259 -19.07 15.95 11.93
CA VAL A 259 -19.12 16.58 13.24
C VAL A 259 -19.08 15.55 14.36
N GLY A 260 -18.54 15.93 15.52
CA GLY A 260 -18.47 15.11 16.72
C GLY A 260 -17.09 15.14 17.37
N SER A 261 -16.90 14.33 18.42
CA SER A 261 -15.64 14.24 19.15
C SER A 261 -14.58 13.43 18.40
N LEU A 262 -13.32 13.61 18.80
CA LEU A 262 -12.22 12.73 18.43
C LEU A 262 -11.99 11.76 19.57
N GLN A 263 -12.07 10.46 19.30
CA GLN A 263 -11.67 9.42 20.24
C GLN A 263 -10.75 8.42 19.55
N ALA A 264 -9.93 7.75 20.33
CA ALA A 264 -9.04 6.72 19.82
C ALA A 264 -8.90 5.61 20.84
N ALA A 265 -9.02 4.36 20.40
CA ALA A 265 -8.83 3.18 21.22
C ALA A 265 -7.80 2.27 20.58
N HIS A 266 -6.87 1.76 21.37
CA HIS A 266 -5.80 0.86 20.94
C HIS A 266 -5.63 -0.27 21.95
N GLN A 267 -5.22 -1.43 21.46
CA GLN A 267 -4.81 -2.55 22.29
C GLN A 267 -3.74 -3.37 21.56
N TRP A 268 -2.76 -3.87 22.31
CA TRP A 268 -1.90 -4.96 21.86
C TRP A 268 -2.55 -6.30 22.16
N VAL A 269 -2.66 -7.15 21.14
CA VAL A 269 -3.30 -8.46 21.26
C VAL A 269 -2.29 -9.54 20.94
N ASN A 270 -2.16 -10.51 21.85
CA ASN A 270 -1.48 -11.76 21.52
C ASN A 270 -2.40 -12.61 20.63
N MET A 271 -2.23 -12.49 19.32
CA MET A 271 -3.07 -13.17 18.34
C MET A 271 -2.87 -14.69 18.29
N THR A 272 -1.88 -15.24 18.99
CA THR A 272 -1.67 -16.69 19.05
C THR A 272 -2.52 -17.42 20.09
N ASP A 273 -3.22 -16.67 20.94
CA ASP A 273 -3.95 -17.21 22.10
C ASP A 273 -5.23 -16.40 22.38
N VAL A 274 -6.03 -16.17 21.34
CA VAL A 274 -7.33 -15.50 21.47
C VAL A 274 -8.43 -16.56 21.48
N THR A 275 -9.12 -16.68 22.60
CA THR A 275 -10.37 -17.44 22.69
C THR A 275 -11.51 -16.65 22.05
N VAL A 276 -12.20 -17.29 21.12
CA VAL A 276 -13.34 -16.76 20.37
C VAL A 276 -14.56 -17.59 20.71
N GLN A 277 -15.62 -16.93 21.15
CA GLN A 277 -16.91 -17.57 21.37
C GLN A 277 -17.72 -17.54 20.07
N ILE A 278 -18.00 -18.71 19.50
CA ILE A 278 -18.80 -18.82 18.26
C ILE A 278 -20.28 -18.84 18.58
N ASN A 279 -20.66 -19.52 19.66
CA ASN A 279 -22.02 -19.52 20.23
C ASN A 279 -21.94 -19.80 21.75
N ASP A 280 -23.08 -19.89 22.42
CA ASP A 280 -23.17 -20.05 23.88
C ASP A 280 -22.45 -21.30 24.42
N THR A 281 -22.28 -22.34 23.60
CA THR A 281 -21.73 -23.64 24.01
C THR A 281 -20.40 -23.99 23.34
N HIS A 282 -19.97 -23.24 22.33
CA HIS A 282 -18.80 -23.55 21.51
C HIS A 282 -17.81 -22.38 21.47
N THR A 283 -16.63 -22.65 22.02
CA THR A 283 -15.47 -21.76 21.96
C THR A 283 -14.37 -22.39 21.12
N VAL A 284 -13.66 -21.54 20.39
CA VAL A 284 -12.50 -21.90 19.58
C VAL A 284 -11.36 -20.95 19.93
N SER A 285 -10.13 -21.30 19.56
CA SER A 285 -8.97 -20.44 19.78
C SER A 285 -8.23 -20.19 18.47
N THR A 286 -7.55 -19.04 18.39
CA THR A 286 -6.60 -18.78 17.31
C THR A 286 -5.38 -19.70 17.42
N CYS A 287 -4.62 -19.77 16.33
CA CYS A 287 -3.42 -20.60 16.23
C CYS A 287 -2.14 -19.76 16.30
N LYS A 288 -1.02 -20.41 16.59
CA LYS A 288 0.29 -19.81 16.36
C LYS A 288 0.51 -19.55 14.86
N PRO A 289 1.32 -18.53 14.47
CA PRO A 289 1.41 -18.07 13.09
C PRO A 289 1.99 -19.11 12.13
N ALA A 290 1.24 -19.38 11.06
CA ALA A 290 1.43 -20.49 10.14
C ALA A 290 1.17 -20.06 8.68
N LEU A 291 1.95 -20.55 7.71
CA LEU A 291 1.68 -20.36 6.28
C LEU A 291 1.37 -21.70 5.62
N GLY A 292 0.23 -21.80 4.95
CA GLY A 292 -0.22 -22.98 4.22
C GLY A 292 0.50 -23.16 2.87
N HIS A 293 0.24 -24.28 2.18
CA HIS A 293 0.90 -24.63 0.91
C HIS A 293 0.72 -23.56 -0.18
N SER A 294 -0.51 -23.09 -0.35
CA SER A 294 -0.84 -22.09 -1.37
C SER A 294 -0.15 -20.73 -1.16
N PHE A 295 0.49 -20.46 -0.02
CA PHE A 295 1.33 -19.27 0.14
C PHE A 295 2.46 -19.26 -0.90
N ALA A 296 3.10 -20.41 -1.14
CA ALA A 296 4.20 -20.52 -2.08
C ALA A 296 3.74 -20.49 -3.55
N ALA A 297 2.43 -20.61 -3.82
CA ALA A 297 1.85 -20.53 -5.17
C ALA A 297 1.77 -19.08 -5.69
N GLY A 298 1.82 -18.09 -4.80
CA GLY A 298 1.54 -16.70 -5.17
C GLY A 298 0.10 -16.52 -5.65
N THR A 299 -0.13 -15.47 -6.44
CA THR A 299 -1.45 -15.15 -7.00
C THR A 299 -1.39 -14.96 -8.50
N THR A 300 -2.52 -14.70 -9.14
CA THR A 300 -2.59 -14.31 -10.55
C THR A 300 -1.92 -12.95 -10.82
N ASP A 301 -1.73 -12.10 -9.80
CA ASP A 301 -0.98 -10.83 -9.91
C ASP A 301 0.54 -11.03 -9.85
N GLY A 302 0.99 -12.19 -9.37
CA GLY A 302 2.39 -12.56 -9.21
C GLY A 302 2.51 -14.00 -8.73
N GLY A 303 2.71 -14.93 -9.68
CA GLY A 303 2.83 -16.35 -9.40
C GLY A 303 4.13 -16.73 -8.71
N GLY A 304 4.09 -17.75 -7.87
CA GLY A 304 5.25 -18.30 -7.17
C GLY A 304 6.17 -19.10 -8.09
N ASP A 305 7.46 -19.14 -7.74
CA ASP A 305 8.49 -19.81 -8.54
C ASP A 305 8.62 -21.31 -8.27
N LEU A 306 7.98 -21.82 -7.22
CA LEU A 306 8.14 -23.21 -6.74
C LEU A 306 7.04 -24.17 -7.23
N ASN A 307 6.28 -23.77 -8.26
CA ASN A 307 5.23 -24.57 -8.91
C ASN A 307 4.13 -25.12 -7.97
N PHE A 308 3.94 -24.51 -6.80
CA PHE A 308 2.78 -24.75 -5.94
C PHE A 308 1.52 -24.22 -6.63
N THR A 309 0.40 -24.89 -6.40
CA THR A 309 -0.94 -24.47 -6.85
C THR A 309 -1.73 -23.86 -5.71
N GLN A 310 -2.65 -22.96 -6.05
CA GLN A 310 -3.63 -22.49 -5.07
C GLN A 310 -4.74 -23.54 -4.89
N GLY A 311 -5.43 -23.50 -3.75
CA GLY A 311 -6.57 -24.38 -3.51
C GLY A 311 -6.19 -25.84 -3.27
N ASP A 312 -4.97 -26.09 -2.81
CA ASP A 312 -4.48 -27.43 -2.47
C ASP A 312 -4.62 -27.67 -0.96
N PRO A 313 -5.76 -28.23 -0.49
CA PRO A 313 -5.91 -28.65 0.89
C PRO A 313 -5.07 -29.91 1.12
N PRO A 314 -4.34 -30.02 2.23
CA PRO A 314 -3.55 -31.21 2.48
C PRO A 314 -4.41 -32.47 2.56
N GLU A 315 -4.08 -33.50 1.79
CA GLU A 315 -4.67 -34.83 1.91
C GLU A 315 -4.41 -35.38 3.33
N LYS A 316 -5.50 -35.66 4.06
CA LYS A 316 -5.54 -36.53 5.26
C LYS A 316 -4.41 -36.33 6.28
N VAL A 317 -4.22 -35.09 6.74
CA VAL A 317 -3.60 -34.85 8.06
C VAL A 317 -4.66 -34.16 8.89
N GLU A 318 -5.01 -34.74 10.04
CA GLU A 318 -5.87 -34.10 11.05
C GLU A 318 -5.50 -32.62 11.19
N VAL A 319 -6.52 -31.76 11.33
CA VAL A 319 -6.50 -30.28 11.36
C VAL A 319 -5.69 -29.73 12.54
N LYS A 320 -4.43 -30.15 12.70
CA LYS A 320 -3.54 -29.74 13.77
C LYS A 320 -2.24 -29.14 13.25
N TYR A 321 -1.65 -29.63 12.15
CA TYR A 321 -0.37 -29.08 11.68
C TYR A 321 -0.16 -29.35 10.20
N VAL A 322 -0.59 -28.44 9.31
CA VAL A 322 -0.02 -28.44 7.94
C VAL A 322 0.33 -27.03 7.53
N CYS A 323 1.63 -26.79 7.53
CA CYS A 323 2.27 -25.50 7.46
C CYS A 323 3.49 -25.69 6.56
N VAL A 324 3.54 -25.08 5.38
CA VAL A 324 4.75 -25.14 4.51
C VAL A 324 5.93 -24.44 5.15
N CYS A 325 5.67 -23.56 6.13
CA CYS A 325 6.64 -23.20 7.15
C CYS A 325 5.94 -23.14 8.49
N VAL A 326 6.26 -24.04 9.43
CA VAL A 326 5.91 -23.92 10.85
C VAL A 326 6.69 -22.74 11.45
N CYS A 327 6.43 -21.52 10.98
CA CYS A 327 7.13 -20.31 11.41
C CYS A 327 6.95 -20.06 12.91
N SER A 328 5.86 -20.53 13.50
CA SER A 328 5.58 -20.36 14.92
C SER A 328 6.54 -21.06 15.90
N GLN A 329 7.27 -22.09 15.45
CA GLN A 329 8.33 -22.72 16.25
C GLN A 329 9.72 -22.23 15.83
N MET A 330 9.79 -21.46 14.74
CA MET A 330 11.03 -20.88 14.24
C MET A 330 11.26 -19.53 14.91
N ASN A 331 12.05 -19.56 15.98
CA ASN A 331 12.46 -18.37 16.73
C ASN A 331 13.94 -18.00 16.51
N TRP A 332 14.60 -18.66 15.55
CA TRP A 332 15.99 -18.42 15.20
C TRP A 332 16.12 -17.80 13.80
N PRO A 333 16.96 -16.75 13.62
CA PRO A 333 17.67 -15.97 14.65
C PRO A 333 16.76 -15.07 15.51
N LEU A 334 15.55 -14.80 15.01
CA LEU A 334 14.46 -14.07 15.68
C LEU A 334 13.13 -14.75 15.32
N PRO A 335 12.02 -14.47 16.03
CA PRO A 335 10.68 -14.91 15.62
C PRO A 335 10.40 -14.60 14.14
N TRP A 336 9.85 -15.57 13.42
CA TRP A 336 9.60 -15.43 11.98
C TRP A 336 8.37 -14.59 11.66
N HIS A 337 7.38 -14.59 12.54
CA HIS A 337 6.15 -13.81 12.45
C HIS A 337 5.84 -13.10 13.78
N PRO A 338 5.07 -11.99 13.73
CA PRO A 338 4.54 -11.36 14.94
C PRO A 338 3.53 -12.25 15.66
N GLN A 339 3.61 -12.23 16.99
CA GLN A 339 2.62 -12.83 17.90
C GLN A 339 1.71 -11.75 18.48
N ILE A 340 2.32 -10.63 18.86
CA ILE A 340 1.64 -9.44 19.35
C ILE A 340 1.32 -8.53 18.17
N VAL A 341 0.07 -8.09 18.09
CA VAL A 341 -0.48 -7.32 16.98
C VAL A 341 -1.26 -6.11 17.51
N ASP A 342 -1.16 -4.99 16.81
CA ASP A 342 -1.93 -3.78 17.08
C ASP A 342 -3.36 -3.89 16.54
N VAL A 343 -4.35 -3.60 17.38
CA VAL A 343 -5.73 -3.30 16.95
C VAL A 343 -6.08 -1.89 17.41
N GLN A 344 -6.63 -1.08 16.50
CA GLN A 344 -6.89 0.33 16.78
C GLN A 344 -8.07 0.89 15.99
N ILE A 345 -8.85 1.76 16.62
CA ILE A 345 -9.91 2.55 16.00
C ILE A 345 -9.68 4.02 16.36
N ILE A 346 -9.75 4.91 15.37
CA ILE A 346 -9.83 6.36 15.58
C ILE A 346 -11.19 6.84 15.06
N THR A 347 -11.96 7.53 15.88
CA THR A 347 -13.18 8.22 15.45
C THR A 347 -12.89 9.70 15.20
N ILE A 348 -13.38 10.18 14.07
CA ILE A 348 -13.35 11.58 13.65
C ILE A 348 -14.82 11.97 13.47
N GLY A 349 -15.46 12.43 14.55
CA GLY A 349 -16.89 12.67 14.56
C GLY A 349 -17.68 11.41 14.17
N SER A 350 -18.47 11.49 13.10
CA SER A 350 -19.27 10.38 12.56
C SER A 350 -18.49 9.40 11.66
N VAL A 351 -17.16 9.49 11.59
CA VAL A 351 -16.33 8.60 10.76
C VAL A 351 -15.39 7.79 11.63
N ALA A 352 -15.45 6.46 11.55
CA ALA A 352 -14.55 5.56 12.26
C ALA A 352 -13.50 4.97 11.30
N VAL A 353 -12.23 5.22 11.59
CA VAL A 353 -11.07 4.66 10.87
C VAL A 353 -10.56 3.45 11.65
N VAL A 354 -10.77 2.25 11.09
CA VAL A 354 -10.33 0.98 11.68
C VAL A 354 -9.00 0.57 11.08
N ALA A 355 -7.95 0.57 11.90
CA ALA A 355 -6.58 0.31 11.48
C ALA A 355 -6.28 -1.19 11.47
N VAL A 356 -6.38 -1.83 10.30
CA VAL A 356 -6.25 -3.29 10.17
C VAL A 356 -4.80 -3.71 9.91
N PRO A 357 -4.20 -4.59 10.73
CA PRO A 357 -2.80 -5.00 10.64
C PRO A 357 -2.50 -6.05 9.54
N GLY A 358 -3.18 -5.97 8.41
CA GLY A 358 -3.03 -6.94 7.32
C GLY A 358 -3.96 -6.66 6.15
N GLU A 359 -4.16 -7.69 5.33
CA GLU A 359 -4.93 -7.66 4.08
C GLU A 359 -6.25 -8.43 4.25
N MET A 360 -7.31 -7.75 4.68
CA MET A 360 -8.65 -8.34 4.72
C MET A 360 -9.20 -8.54 3.31
N THR A 361 -9.80 -9.71 3.06
CA THR A 361 -10.61 -9.94 1.86
C THR A 361 -11.87 -9.09 1.86
N THR A 362 -12.55 -9.07 0.71
CA THR A 362 -13.79 -8.33 0.50
C THR A 362 -14.83 -8.65 1.59
N MET A 363 -15.17 -9.93 1.80
CA MET A 363 -16.19 -10.28 2.80
C MET A 363 -15.71 -10.10 4.24
N SER A 364 -14.42 -10.35 4.51
CA SER A 364 -13.84 -10.08 5.84
C SER A 364 -13.99 -8.62 6.24
N GLY A 365 -13.69 -7.71 5.32
CA GLY A 365 -13.84 -6.28 5.55
C GLY A 365 -15.30 -5.85 5.69
N ARG A 366 -16.23 -6.44 4.93
CA ARG A 366 -17.68 -6.19 5.08
C ARG A 366 -18.19 -6.55 6.48
N ARG A 367 -17.89 -7.78 6.93
CA ARG A 367 -18.25 -8.26 8.27
C ARG A 367 -17.69 -7.35 9.37
N LEU A 368 -16.43 -6.90 9.23
CA LEU A 368 -15.83 -6.00 10.21
C LEU A 368 -16.46 -4.61 10.23
N ARG A 369 -16.70 -4.00 9.06
CA ARG A 369 -17.36 -2.69 8.97
C ARG A 369 -18.74 -2.71 9.61
N GLU A 370 -19.53 -3.74 9.32
CA GLU A 370 -20.87 -3.91 9.90
C GLU A 370 -20.81 -4.13 11.42
N ALA A 371 -19.91 -5.00 11.90
CA ALA A 371 -19.78 -5.28 13.33
C ALA A 371 -19.35 -4.05 14.14
N VAL A 372 -18.40 -3.25 13.63
CA VAL A 372 -17.95 -2.01 14.27
C VAL A 372 -19.05 -0.95 14.23
N LYS A 373 -19.72 -0.77 13.09
CA LYS A 373 -20.83 0.18 12.96
C LYS A 373 -21.94 -0.14 13.99
N GLN A 374 -22.33 -1.40 14.08
CA GLN A 374 -23.36 -1.85 15.00
C GLN A 374 -23.00 -1.56 16.47
N GLU A 375 -21.76 -1.80 16.89
CA GLU A 375 -21.33 -1.53 18.27
C GLU A 375 -21.14 -0.05 18.57
N LEU A 376 -20.77 0.79 17.59
CA LEU A 376 -20.68 2.24 17.80
C LEU A 376 -22.08 2.87 17.95
N GLU A 377 -23.07 2.37 17.20
CA GLU A 377 -24.43 2.91 17.18
C GLU A 377 -25.35 2.30 18.25
N SER A 378 -24.92 1.25 18.97
CA SER A 378 -25.78 0.48 19.90
C SER A 378 -26.29 1.29 21.10
N GLU A 379 -25.46 2.18 21.65
CA GLU A 379 -25.77 3.00 22.83
C GLU A 379 -26.27 4.41 22.43
N GLY A 380 -26.46 4.68 21.14
CA GLY A 380 -26.94 5.97 20.61
C GLY A 380 -25.93 7.13 20.68
N ALA A 381 -24.71 6.89 21.18
CA ALA A 381 -23.62 7.86 21.22
C ALA A 381 -23.16 8.31 19.82
N PHE A 382 -23.19 7.38 18.85
CA PHE A 382 -22.93 7.65 17.45
C PHE A 382 -24.20 7.44 16.63
N LYS A 383 -24.37 8.24 15.57
CA LYS A 383 -25.45 8.11 14.59
C LYS A 383 -24.89 8.26 13.19
N ASP A 384 -25.40 7.44 12.28
CA ASP A 384 -24.99 7.40 10.88
C ASP A 384 -23.46 7.35 10.68
N THR A 385 -22.86 6.40 11.38
CA THR A 385 -21.42 6.19 11.40
C THR A 385 -20.97 5.61 10.06
N GLU A 386 -19.95 6.23 9.46
CA GLU A 386 -19.26 5.69 8.31
C GLU A 386 -17.97 5.02 8.79
N VAL A 387 -17.85 3.70 8.54
CA VAL A 387 -16.70 2.90 9.00
C VAL A 387 -15.81 2.60 7.81
N VAL A 388 -14.59 3.14 7.83
CA VAL A 388 -13.55 2.80 6.86
C VAL A 388 -12.53 1.86 7.45
N LEU A 389 -12.03 0.97 6.59
CA LEU A 389 -10.88 0.13 6.92
C LEU A 389 -9.64 0.78 6.32
N ALA A 390 -8.64 1.02 7.16
CA ALA A 390 -7.28 1.36 6.76
C ALA A 390 -6.45 0.07 6.82
N GLY A 391 -6.37 -0.64 5.69
CA GLY A 391 -5.57 -1.85 5.56
C GLY A 391 -4.08 -1.56 5.75
N LEU A 392 -3.33 -2.61 6.11
CA LEU A 392 -1.88 -2.54 6.32
C LEU A 392 -1.48 -1.42 7.27
N SER A 393 -2.07 -1.42 8.45
CA SER A 393 -1.81 -0.41 9.48
C SER A 393 -0.97 -0.97 10.61
N ASN A 394 0.01 -0.18 11.06
CA ASN A 394 0.89 -0.38 12.22
C ASN A 394 1.85 -1.59 12.14
N ILE A 395 1.34 -2.80 11.89
CA ILE A 395 2.09 -4.04 11.74
C ILE A 395 1.50 -4.87 10.59
N TYR A 396 2.30 -5.75 9.98
CA TYR A 396 1.85 -6.57 8.87
C TYR A 396 1.79 -8.05 9.26
N THR A 397 0.58 -8.63 9.21
CA THR A 397 0.30 -10.02 9.56
C THR A 397 -0.31 -10.81 8.39
N HIS A 398 0.09 -10.52 7.15
CA HIS A 398 -0.42 -11.17 5.94
C HIS A 398 -1.93 -10.95 5.74
N TYR A 399 -2.68 -12.00 5.42
CA TYR A 399 -4.07 -11.94 4.98
C TYR A 399 -5.04 -12.28 6.10
N ILE A 400 -6.29 -11.83 5.94
CA ILE A 400 -7.40 -12.19 6.80
C ILE A 400 -8.58 -12.56 5.90
N THR A 401 -8.92 -13.85 5.86
CA THR A 401 -10.09 -14.38 5.16
C THR A 401 -11.24 -14.66 6.12
N THR A 402 -12.45 -14.82 5.57
CA THR A 402 -13.55 -15.42 6.34
C THR A 402 -13.24 -16.88 6.66
N TYR A 403 -13.99 -17.46 7.60
CA TYR A 403 -13.83 -18.88 7.92
C TYR A 403 -14.09 -19.75 6.68
N GLU A 404 -15.08 -19.37 5.88
CA GLU A 404 -15.53 -20.03 4.67
C GLU A 404 -14.49 -19.91 3.56
N GLU A 405 -13.96 -18.71 3.31
CA GLU A 405 -12.88 -18.49 2.35
C GLU A 405 -11.59 -19.24 2.75
N TYR A 406 -11.32 -19.34 4.06
CA TYR A 406 -10.18 -20.09 4.59
C TYR A 406 -10.22 -21.56 4.22
N GLN A 407 -11.41 -22.19 4.23
CA GLN A 407 -11.55 -23.63 3.93
C GLN A 407 -11.09 -24.00 2.52
N VAL A 408 -11.17 -23.06 1.57
CA VAL A 408 -10.76 -23.28 0.18
C VAL A 408 -9.23 -23.31 0.05
N GLN A 409 -8.50 -22.73 1.01
CA GLN A 409 -7.02 -22.71 1.00
C GLN A 409 -6.39 -22.21 -0.31
N ARG A 410 -6.96 -21.15 -0.90
CA ARG A 410 -6.26 -20.31 -1.89
C ARG A 410 -5.18 -19.46 -1.23
N TYR A 411 -4.46 -18.63 -1.99
CA TYR A 411 -3.33 -17.85 -1.47
C TYR A 411 -3.69 -17.04 -0.20
N GLU A 412 -4.84 -16.36 -0.20
CA GLU A 412 -5.29 -15.56 0.93
C GLU A 412 -5.61 -16.43 2.16
N GLY A 413 -6.26 -17.58 1.96
CA GLY A 413 -6.59 -18.53 3.03
C GLY A 413 -5.35 -19.17 3.64
N ALA A 414 -4.40 -19.59 2.80
CA ALA A 414 -3.11 -20.12 3.24
C ALA A 414 -2.21 -19.06 3.90
N SER A 415 -2.47 -17.78 3.63
CA SER A 415 -1.75 -16.65 4.23
C SER A 415 -2.49 -16.04 5.42
N THR A 416 -3.55 -16.68 5.91
CA THR A 416 -4.28 -16.28 7.12
C THR A 416 -3.63 -16.94 8.34
N ILE A 417 -2.62 -16.27 8.87
CA ILE A 417 -1.58 -16.94 9.66
C ILE A 417 -2.02 -17.44 11.03
N TYR A 418 -3.07 -16.87 11.63
CA TYR A 418 -3.56 -17.27 12.96
C TYR A 418 -4.70 -18.31 12.88
N GLY A 419 -4.84 -18.98 11.74
CA GLY A 419 -5.80 -20.07 11.52
C GLY A 419 -7.20 -19.62 11.09
N PRO A 420 -8.16 -20.55 11.01
CA PRO A 420 -9.48 -20.31 10.41
C PRO A 420 -10.35 -19.28 11.17
N HIS A 421 -10.08 -19.06 12.45
CA HIS A 421 -10.81 -18.12 13.30
C HIS A 421 -10.12 -16.75 13.46
N THR A 422 -9.14 -16.45 12.59
CA THR A 422 -8.43 -15.16 12.58
C THR A 422 -9.41 -13.98 12.44
N LEU A 423 -10.35 -14.04 11.50
CA LEU A 423 -11.35 -12.98 11.34
C LEU A 423 -12.25 -12.86 12.56
N SER A 424 -12.74 -13.97 13.11
CA SER A 424 -13.62 -13.95 14.29
C SER A 424 -12.91 -13.33 15.51
N ALA A 425 -11.62 -13.60 15.69
CA ALA A 425 -10.81 -12.94 16.71
C ALA A 425 -10.70 -11.43 16.49
N TYR A 426 -10.45 -10.99 15.26
CA TYR A 426 -10.46 -9.55 14.94
C TYR A 426 -11.84 -8.91 15.17
N LEU A 427 -12.92 -9.55 14.74
CA LEU A 427 -14.28 -9.07 15.00
C LEU A 427 -14.53 -8.87 16.50
N GLN A 428 -14.17 -9.86 17.33
CA GLN A 428 -14.30 -9.76 18.79
C GLN A 428 -13.49 -8.59 19.36
N LYS A 429 -12.23 -8.43 18.94
CA LYS A 429 -11.36 -7.36 19.45
C LYS A 429 -11.82 -5.98 19.02
N TYR A 430 -12.17 -5.79 17.75
CA TYR A 430 -12.68 -4.51 17.26
C TYR A 430 -14.07 -4.14 17.80
N ARG A 431 -14.96 -5.12 18.01
CA ARG A 431 -16.22 -4.88 18.73
C ARG A 431 -15.97 -4.39 20.15
N GLY A 432 -14.99 -4.99 20.85
CA GLY A 432 -14.55 -4.52 22.17
C GLY A 432 -14.05 -3.08 22.18
N LEU A 433 -13.21 -2.70 21.20
CA LEU A 433 -12.75 -1.32 21.04
C LEU A 433 -13.90 -0.36 20.73
N ALA A 434 -14.76 -0.72 19.78
CA ALA A 434 -15.92 0.07 19.37
C ALA A 434 -16.88 0.32 20.55
N ARG A 435 -17.16 -0.72 21.33
CA ARG A 435 -17.99 -0.63 22.54
C ARG A 435 -17.37 0.29 23.59
N ALA A 436 -16.07 0.17 23.84
CA ALA A 436 -15.38 1.04 24.80
C ALA A 436 -15.39 2.51 24.35
N ILE A 437 -15.32 2.78 23.05
CA ILE A 437 -15.49 4.13 22.48
C ILE A 437 -16.93 4.61 22.70
N ALA A 438 -17.94 3.80 22.34
CA ALA A 438 -19.36 4.15 22.50
C ALA A 438 -19.76 4.42 23.96
N GLN A 439 -19.13 3.72 24.91
CA GLN A 439 -19.39 3.86 26.34
C GLN A 439 -18.48 4.87 27.05
N ASP A 440 -17.56 5.52 26.32
CA ASP A 440 -16.52 6.40 26.87
C ASP A 440 -15.65 5.75 27.96
N LYS A 441 -15.35 4.46 27.77
CA LYS A 441 -14.60 3.59 28.70
C LYS A 441 -13.27 3.12 28.12
N VAL A 442 -12.70 3.87 27.18
CA VAL A 442 -11.43 3.50 26.54
C VAL A 442 -10.29 3.35 27.56
N SER A 443 -10.26 4.18 28.60
CA SER A 443 -9.26 4.09 29.68
C SER A 443 -9.35 2.81 30.52
N GLU A 444 -10.47 2.10 30.47
CA GLU A 444 -10.67 0.81 31.16
C GLU A 444 -10.18 -0.38 30.33
N LEU A 445 -9.86 -0.17 29.04
CA LEU A 445 -9.36 -1.25 28.19
C LEU A 445 -7.97 -1.70 28.66
N PRO A 446 -7.73 -3.03 28.75
CA PRO A 446 -6.40 -3.52 29.05
C PRO A 446 -5.47 -3.23 27.86
N LEU A 447 -4.30 -2.63 28.14
CA LEU A 447 -3.29 -2.32 27.11
C LEU A 447 -2.82 -3.56 26.35
N GLY A 448 -2.77 -4.70 27.04
CA GLY A 448 -2.23 -5.95 26.51
C GLY A 448 -0.69 -5.99 26.53
N PRO A 449 -0.10 -7.12 26.09
CA PRO A 449 1.35 -7.31 26.15
C PRO A 449 2.06 -6.43 25.11
N PRO A 450 3.10 -5.65 25.48
CA PRO A 450 3.83 -4.85 24.51
C PRO A 450 4.57 -5.75 23.49
N PRO A 451 4.67 -5.33 22.23
CA PRO A 451 5.34 -6.11 21.20
C PRO A 451 6.88 -6.03 21.36
N PRO A 452 7.63 -7.06 20.92
CA PRO A 452 9.08 -7.04 21.03
C PRO A 452 9.71 -6.06 20.02
N PHE A 453 10.80 -5.44 20.43
CA PHE A 453 11.65 -4.60 19.58
C PHE A 453 13.07 -5.19 19.53
N PHE A 454 13.52 -5.59 18.34
CA PHE A 454 14.80 -6.30 18.18
C PHE A 454 15.93 -5.35 17.75
N GLU A 455 16.96 -5.22 18.59
CA GLU A 455 18.17 -4.45 18.26
C GLU A 455 19.37 -5.35 17.89
N LYS A 456 19.34 -6.60 18.34
CA LYS A 456 20.37 -7.63 18.09
C LYS A 456 19.83 -8.68 17.13
N ASN A 457 20.73 -9.46 16.51
CA ASN A 457 20.41 -10.56 15.58
C ASN A 457 19.72 -10.15 14.26
N LEU A 458 19.61 -8.85 13.99
CA LEU A 458 19.26 -8.33 12.67
C LEU A 458 20.44 -8.59 11.72
N PHE A 459 20.17 -9.22 10.58
CA PHE A 459 21.20 -9.57 9.59
C PHE A 459 21.03 -8.80 8.28
N ASN A 460 22.12 -8.57 7.55
CA ASN A 460 22.10 -8.03 6.18
C ASN A 460 22.99 -8.92 5.29
N LEU A 461 22.38 -9.56 4.29
CA LEU A 461 23.05 -10.48 3.37
C LEU A 461 23.49 -9.79 2.07
N LEU A 462 23.18 -8.51 1.89
CA LEU A 462 23.64 -7.75 0.73
C LEU A 462 25.11 -7.33 0.92
N PRO A 463 25.93 -7.46 -0.13
CA PRO A 463 27.30 -6.97 -0.08
C PRO A 463 27.31 -5.44 0.10
N ALA A 464 28.31 -4.93 0.81
CA ALA A 464 28.54 -3.49 0.87
C ALA A 464 28.79 -2.94 -0.54
N PRO A 465 28.30 -1.73 -0.88
CA PRO A 465 28.60 -1.12 -2.16
C PRO A 465 30.11 -0.91 -2.31
N SER A 466 30.64 -1.29 -3.46
CA SER A 466 32.03 -1.00 -3.86
C SER A 466 32.19 0.49 -4.19
N VAL A 467 33.40 1.01 -4.09
CA VAL A 467 33.71 2.37 -4.55
C VAL A 467 33.44 2.47 -6.06
N ASP A 468 32.59 3.40 -6.48
CA ASP A 468 32.32 3.64 -7.90
C ASP A 468 33.53 4.24 -8.62
N ARG A 469 33.67 3.95 -9.91
CA ARG A 469 34.70 4.52 -10.80
C ARG A 469 34.05 5.16 -12.02
N ALA A 470 34.63 6.26 -12.49
CA ALA A 470 34.35 6.81 -13.81
C ALA A 470 35.18 6.07 -14.88
N PRO A 471 34.72 6.02 -16.15
CA PRO A 471 35.56 5.60 -17.27
C PRO A 471 36.87 6.40 -17.37
N GLU A 472 37.91 5.79 -17.96
CA GLU A 472 39.19 6.46 -18.19
C GLU A 472 38.97 7.76 -18.99
N ASN A 473 39.67 8.83 -18.58
CA ASN A 473 39.54 10.17 -19.16
C ASN A 473 38.13 10.79 -19.11
N SER A 474 37.28 10.34 -18.19
CA SER A 474 35.95 10.94 -17.93
C SER A 474 35.75 11.27 -16.45
N SER A 475 34.67 11.99 -16.15
CA SER A 475 34.26 12.36 -14.81
C SER A 475 32.81 11.93 -14.53
N PHE A 476 32.46 11.78 -13.24
CA PHE A 476 31.08 11.50 -12.86
C PHE A 476 30.16 12.65 -13.30
N GLY A 477 29.16 12.33 -14.12
CA GLY A 477 28.21 13.30 -14.66
C GLY A 477 28.44 13.64 -16.13
N ASP A 478 29.52 13.15 -16.75
CA ASP A 478 29.74 13.29 -18.19
C ASP A 478 28.63 12.58 -18.98
N VAL A 479 28.17 13.23 -20.05
CA VAL A 479 27.09 12.69 -20.90
C VAL A 479 27.67 11.64 -21.84
N LEU A 480 27.30 10.38 -21.63
CA LEU A 480 27.74 9.27 -22.49
C LEU A 480 26.94 9.17 -23.80
N GLN A 481 25.65 9.50 -23.75
CA GLN A 481 24.77 9.51 -24.91
C GLN A 481 23.93 10.79 -24.90
N GLN A 482 24.11 11.59 -25.95
CA GLN A 482 23.39 12.85 -26.09
C GLN A 482 21.98 12.63 -26.66
N VAL A 483 21.05 13.47 -26.23
CA VAL A 483 19.69 13.54 -26.78
C VAL A 483 19.71 14.05 -28.23
N TYR A 484 18.71 13.64 -29.02
CA TYR A 484 18.53 14.20 -30.36
C TYR A 484 18.16 15.68 -30.27
N PRO A 485 18.56 16.50 -31.26
CA PRO A 485 18.23 17.93 -31.26
C PRO A 485 16.71 18.17 -31.40
N ILE A 486 15.97 17.23 -32.00
CA ILE A 486 14.55 17.35 -32.28
C ILE A 486 13.86 16.01 -32.00
N TYR A 487 12.74 16.07 -31.27
CA TYR A 487 11.86 14.94 -31.03
C TYR A 487 10.48 15.20 -31.63
N ARG A 488 9.88 14.16 -32.23
CA ARG A 488 8.50 14.20 -32.70
C ARG A 488 7.58 13.63 -31.62
N GLN A 489 6.49 14.34 -31.35
CA GLN A 489 5.40 13.81 -30.57
C GLN A 489 4.66 12.76 -31.41
N VAL A 490 4.74 11.49 -31.01
CA VAL A 490 3.94 10.43 -31.62
C VAL A 490 2.53 10.59 -31.08
N ARG A 491 1.53 10.81 -31.95
CA ARG A 491 0.11 10.80 -31.57
C ARG A 491 -0.23 9.41 -31.02
N GLN A 492 -0.19 9.24 -29.71
CA GLN A 492 -0.95 8.14 -29.09
C GLN A 492 -2.45 8.45 -29.23
N ARG A 493 -3.26 7.39 -29.32
CA ARG A 493 -4.73 7.48 -29.44
C ARG A 493 -5.29 8.52 -28.44
N PRO A 494 -6.36 9.25 -28.78
CA PRO A 494 -6.86 10.36 -27.99
C PRO A 494 -7.36 9.85 -26.63
N SER A 495 -6.48 9.80 -25.64
CA SER A 495 -6.84 9.84 -24.24
C SER A 495 -6.33 11.20 -23.77
N GLY A 496 -7.21 12.20 -23.76
CA GLY A 496 -6.88 13.63 -23.54
C GLY A 496 -6.35 13.92 -22.14
N LEU A 497 -5.21 13.37 -21.78
CA LEU A 497 -4.70 13.32 -20.42
C LEU A 497 -3.22 13.69 -20.39
N MET A 498 -2.93 14.85 -19.83
CA MET A 498 -1.58 15.23 -19.40
C MET A 498 -1.18 14.31 -18.25
N SER A 499 -0.09 13.57 -18.42
CA SER A 499 0.69 13.05 -17.31
C SER A 499 2.03 13.75 -17.32
N GLU A 500 2.45 14.32 -16.20
CA GLU A 500 3.81 14.84 -15.99
C GLU A 500 4.77 13.76 -15.45
N LEU A 501 4.27 12.54 -15.19
CA LEU A 501 5.05 11.33 -14.92
C LEU A 501 5.66 10.78 -16.22
N CYS A 502 6.53 11.58 -16.81
CA CYS A 502 7.19 11.29 -18.07
C CYS A 502 8.65 10.89 -17.87
N LEU A 503 9.20 11.10 -16.68
CA LEU A 503 10.61 10.84 -16.40
C LEU A 503 10.79 9.46 -15.78
N ARG A 504 11.74 8.70 -16.32
CA ARG A 504 12.22 7.44 -15.75
C ARG A 504 13.71 7.55 -15.52
N PHE A 505 14.17 6.97 -14.42
CA PHE A 505 15.57 6.91 -14.07
C PHE A 505 15.98 5.44 -13.94
N HIS A 506 16.95 5.03 -14.75
CA HIS A 506 17.53 3.70 -14.74
C HIS A 506 18.99 3.80 -14.28
N TRP A 507 19.35 2.93 -13.35
CA TRP A 507 20.74 2.74 -12.94
C TRP A 507 21.18 1.34 -13.30
N LEU A 508 22.24 1.23 -14.09
CA LEU A 508 22.78 -0.05 -14.57
C LEU A 508 24.24 -0.18 -14.15
N LYS A 509 24.54 -1.21 -13.37
CA LYS A 509 25.91 -1.55 -12.99
C LYS A 509 26.66 -2.14 -14.19
N GLY A 510 27.81 -1.54 -14.52
CA GLY A 510 28.74 -2.01 -15.53
C GLY A 510 29.87 -2.87 -14.95
N SER A 511 30.89 -3.13 -15.75
CA SER A 511 32.15 -3.74 -15.31
C SER A 511 33.06 -2.71 -14.63
N ASN A 512 34.13 -3.17 -13.97
CA ASN A 512 35.18 -2.31 -13.40
C ASN A 512 34.70 -1.22 -12.42
N GLN A 513 33.66 -1.52 -11.63
CA GLN A 513 33.05 -0.58 -10.67
C GLN A 513 32.41 0.65 -11.34
N GLN A 514 32.13 0.61 -12.64
CA GLN A 514 31.43 1.68 -13.36
C GLN A 514 29.92 1.44 -13.33
N SER A 515 29.14 2.50 -13.51
CA SER A 515 27.69 2.42 -13.67
C SER A 515 27.17 3.53 -14.59
N ASN A 516 26.07 3.24 -15.28
CA ASN A 516 25.39 4.19 -16.15
C ASN A 516 24.08 4.64 -15.50
N ALA A 517 23.80 5.93 -15.61
CA ALA A 517 22.53 6.54 -15.25
C ALA A 517 21.81 6.97 -16.53
N THR A 518 20.70 6.31 -16.87
CA THR A 518 19.87 6.63 -18.04
C THR A 518 18.62 7.36 -17.58
N ILE A 519 18.36 8.52 -18.17
CA ILE A 519 17.13 9.29 -17.95
C ILE A 519 16.30 9.21 -19.22
N GLU A 520 15.08 8.71 -19.11
CA GLU A 520 14.12 8.66 -20.22
C GLU A 520 13.02 9.70 -19.98
N TRP A 521 12.69 10.48 -21.01
CA TRP A 521 11.57 11.43 -20.96
C TRP A 521 10.51 11.09 -22.02
N HIS A 522 9.38 10.57 -21.58
CA HIS A 522 8.21 10.23 -22.39
C HIS A 522 7.34 11.48 -22.62
N ILE A 523 7.66 12.28 -23.65
CA ILE A 523 6.98 13.56 -23.93
C ILE A 523 5.44 13.36 -24.03
N PRO A 524 4.64 13.97 -23.13
CA PRO A 524 3.20 13.72 -23.07
C PRO A 524 2.46 14.39 -24.23
N SER A 525 1.26 13.90 -24.55
CA SER A 525 0.37 14.53 -25.54
C SER A 525 -0.32 15.78 -24.94
N ARG A 526 -0.36 16.89 -25.69
CA ARG A 526 -1.13 18.10 -25.28
C ARG A 526 -2.59 17.96 -25.76
N PRO A 527 -3.58 18.42 -24.97
CA PRO A 527 -4.97 18.49 -25.43
C PRO A 527 -5.12 19.47 -26.61
N PRO A 528 -6.04 19.21 -27.56
CA PRO A 528 -6.31 20.13 -28.67
C PRO A 528 -6.95 21.42 -28.16
N GLY A 529 -6.38 22.59 -28.52
CA GLY A 529 -6.97 23.91 -28.22
C GLY A 529 -6.00 25.00 -27.76
N VAL A 530 -4.74 24.67 -27.42
CA VAL A 530 -3.71 25.67 -27.11
C VAL A 530 -2.81 25.85 -28.34
N SER A 531 -3.09 26.86 -29.15
CA SER A 531 -2.28 27.21 -30.31
C SER A 531 -1.13 28.15 -29.91
N THR A 532 0.08 27.61 -29.77
CA THR A 532 1.32 28.37 -29.94
C THR A 532 2.39 27.50 -30.63
N GLY A 533 3.00 28.09 -31.67
CA GLY A 533 4.21 27.73 -32.45
C GLY A 533 4.80 26.31 -32.41
N SER A 534 4.99 25.74 -33.61
CA SER A 534 5.90 24.63 -33.98
C SER A 534 6.18 23.54 -32.93
N ASN A 535 5.67 22.33 -33.20
CA ASN A 535 5.87 21.09 -32.43
C ASN A 535 7.34 20.59 -32.44
N THR A 536 8.29 21.39 -31.95
CA THR A 536 9.70 21.06 -31.87
C THR A 536 10.24 21.45 -30.50
N TRP A 537 10.57 20.45 -29.69
CA TRP A 537 11.31 20.65 -28.44
C TRP A 537 12.80 20.60 -28.78
N GLY A 538 13.50 21.73 -28.63
CA GLY A 538 14.96 21.81 -28.70
C GLY A 538 15.59 21.71 -27.32
N THR A 539 16.74 21.04 -27.21
CA THR A 539 17.52 20.97 -25.97
C THR A 539 18.93 21.52 -26.20
N THR A 540 19.46 22.26 -25.23
CA THR A 540 20.86 22.71 -25.19
C THR A 540 21.51 22.23 -23.90
N SER A 541 22.64 21.54 -23.96
CA SER A 541 23.42 21.09 -22.79
C SER A 541 24.69 21.93 -22.63
N SER A 542 24.93 22.46 -21.42
CA SER A 542 26.23 23.00 -21.00
C SER A 542 26.84 22.06 -19.95
N GLY A 543 28.05 21.54 -20.20
CA GLY A 543 28.78 20.70 -19.26
C GLY A 543 29.31 21.48 -18.04
N TRP A 544 29.39 20.82 -16.88
CA TRP A 544 30.00 21.36 -15.67
C TRP A 544 31.26 20.55 -15.32
N ALA A 545 32.42 21.20 -15.32
CA ALA A 545 33.68 20.60 -14.87
C ALA A 545 33.80 20.72 -13.33
N GLY A 546 34.09 19.63 -12.61
CA GLY A 546 34.27 19.65 -11.16
C GLY A 546 35.08 18.47 -10.58
N ARG A 547 36.18 18.82 -9.90
CA ARG A 547 37.22 17.98 -9.26
C ARG A 547 36.75 16.99 -8.17
N PRO A 548 37.54 15.95 -7.84
CA PRO A 548 37.17 14.90 -6.90
C PRO A 548 37.26 15.37 -5.44
N SER A 549 36.13 15.51 -4.75
CA SER A 549 36.07 15.46 -3.29
C SER A 549 34.67 15.09 -2.77
N SER A 550 34.63 14.54 -1.56
CA SER A 550 33.49 13.98 -0.83
C SER A 550 32.52 15.02 -0.23
N ARG A 551 32.45 16.24 -0.76
CA ARG A 551 31.51 17.29 -0.30
C ARG A 551 30.35 17.52 -1.29
N PRO A 552 29.13 17.85 -0.81
CA PRO A 552 28.02 18.25 -1.66
C PRO A 552 28.27 19.66 -2.20
N THR A 553 28.31 19.81 -3.52
CA THR A 553 28.37 21.11 -4.20
C THR A 553 26.95 21.60 -4.51
N ARG A 554 26.59 22.79 -4.01
CA ARG A 554 25.40 23.54 -4.44
C ARG A 554 25.87 24.69 -5.34
N GLY A 555 25.30 24.79 -6.53
CA GLY A 555 25.43 25.97 -7.39
C GLY A 555 24.13 26.16 -8.17
N CYS A 556 23.38 27.21 -7.87
CA CYS A 556 22.24 27.67 -8.66
C CYS A 556 22.66 28.87 -9.51
N PRO A 557 22.42 28.88 -10.83
CA PRO A 557 22.29 30.12 -11.58
C PRO A 557 20.81 30.54 -11.68
N SER A 558 20.62 31.86 -11.73
CA SER A 558 19.35 32.59 -11.84
C SER A 558 18.50 32.18 -13.06
N LEU A 559 17.18 32.12 -12.83
CA LEU A 559 16.12 31.77 -13.78
C LEU A 559 15.92 32.86 -14.85
N GLN A 560 16.14 32.51 -16.12
CA GLN A 560 15.40 33.02 -17.28
C GLN A 560 15.65 32.08 -18.49
N GLY A 561 14.57 31.58 -19.10
CA GLY A 561 14.58 30.82 -20.36
C GLY A 561 14.48 29.30 -20.21
N HIS A 562 13.69 28.68 -21.09
CA HIS A 562 13.41 27.23 -21.17
C HIS A 562 14.67 26.36 -20.95
N ARG A 563 14.80 25.79 -19.75
CA ARG A 563 15.86 24.81 -19.43
C ARG A 563 15.25 23.65 -18.65
N GLN A 564 15.45 22.44 -19.17
CA GLN A 564 15.05 21.20 -18.51
C GLN A 564 16.09 20.81 -17.44
N LEU A 565 15.57 20.36 -16.29
CA LEU A 565 16.35 19.90 -15.15
C LEU A 565 17.12 18.61 -15.50
N LEU A 566 18.44 18.63 -15.27
CA LEU A 566 19.24 17.43 -15.04
C LEU A 566 19.61 17.40 -13.56
N LEU A 567 18.99 16.48 -12.81
CA LEU A 567 19.30 16.25 -11.40
C LEU A 567 20.49 15.29 -11.30
N THR A 568 21.56 15.74 -10.66
CA THR A 568 22.68 14.89 -10.22
C THR A 568 22.23 14.06 -9.03
N VAL A 569 22.21 12.72 -9.13
CA VAL A 569 22.12 11.83 -7.97
C VAL A 569 23.52 11.32 -7.66
N ARG A 570 24.13 11.84 -6.60
CA ARG A 570 25.27 11.19 -5.92
C ARG A 570 24.69 10.25 -4.88
N SER A 571 24.95 8.95 -4.98
CA SER A 571 24.65 8.01 -3.90
C SER A 571 25.66 8.17 -2.76
N GLN A 572 25.16 8.24 -1.52
CA GLN A 572 25.85 7.81 -0.31
C GLN A 572 25.00 6.74 0.36
#